data_AF-A0A9R1BMJ4-F1
#
_entry.id   AF-A0A9R1BMJ4-F1
#
_cell.length_a   1.000
_cell.length_b   1.000
_cell.length_c   1.000
_cell.angle_alpha   90.00
_cell.angle_beta   90.00
_cell.angle_gamma   90.00
#
_symmetry.space_group_name_H-M   'P 1'
#
loop_
_entity.id
_entity.type
_entity.pdbx_description
1 polymer ?
#
loop_
_entity_poly.entity_id
_entity_poly.type
_entity_poly.pdbx_seq_one_letter_code
_entity_poly.pdbx_strand_id
1 'polypeptide(L)'
;MTGESKTVHKDQKAPFLMSGCKVADGYGSMLVTGVGINTEWGQLMANLSEDNGEETPLQVRLNGVATFIGMVGLSVAGVVLGVLAIRYFTGHTKNPDGTVQFRAGTTGLKQGFMGAIRILTIAVTIVVVAVPEGLPLAVTLTLAYSMRKMMRDKALVRRLSSCETMGSATTICSDKTGTLTLNKMTVVEAHFIGTRLDPCDDVRAISSSSAALLIEGIAQNTTGTVFLPEDGGAADVTGSPTEKAILSWGLKIGMDFNNVRSKSSVLHVFPFNSEKKRGGVAVQSDTEVHIHWKGAAELVLSSCKSWLSLDGSVQPMGAQKRNEYKKSIEDMAKSSLRCVAFAYCLCDIEKIPKEDIADWKLPEEDLTLLGIVGIKDPCRPGVRNAVQLCKNAGVKVRMVTGDNIETAKAIALECGILDANGVISEPFVIEGRAFREMSEIARGEIADKITVMGRSSPNDKLLLVQALKRKGHVVAVTGDGTNDAPALHEADIGLAMGMSGTEVAKESSDIIILDDDFTSVVKVVRWGRSVYANIQKFIQFQLTVNVAALVINVIAAVSSGDVPLNAVELLWVNLIMDTLGALALATEPPTDNLMKRQPVGRKGATCDQYYVEKLVCPGHLPNSNPSYL
;
A
#
# COMPACT_ATOMS: atom_id res chain seq x y z
N MET A 1 1.69 24.49 -1.42
CA MET A 1 3.15 24.35 -1.26
C MET A 1 3.71 24.98 0.02
N THR A 2 2.94 25.72 0.81
CA THR A 2 3.39 26.31 2.09
C THR A 2 3.52 25.29 3.24
N GLY A 3 3.33 23.99 2.98
CA GLY A 3 3.24 22.96 4.02
C GLY A 3 1.94 23.00 4.84
N GLU A 4 1.06 23.98 4.61
CA GLU A 4 -0.21 24.12 5.29
C GLU A 4 -1.36 23.54 4.45
N SER A 5 -2.19 22.68 5.04
CA SER A 5 -3.38 22.09 4.40
C SER A 5 -4.57 23.05 4.30
N LYS A 6 -4.37 24.35 4.55
CA LYS A 6 -5.43 25.36 4.50
C LYS A 6 -5.64 25.83 3.06
N THR A 7 -6.90 25.95 2.67
CA THR A 7 -7.27 26.56 1.39
C THR A 7 -6.88 28.03 1.41
N VAL A 8 -6.14 28.46 0.38
CA VAL A 8 -5.69 29.84 0.22
C VAL A 8 -6.54 30.48 -0.87
N HIS A 9 -7.25 31.54 -0.51
CA HIS A 9 -8.03 32.31 -1.47
C HIS A 9 -7.10 33.01 -2.47
N LYS A 10 -7.44 32.95 -3.76
CA LYS A 10 -6.69 33.60 -4.85
C LYS A 10 -7.51 34.72 -5.43
N ASP A 11 -6.96 35.92 -5.42
CA ASP A 11 -7.58 37.14 -5.90
C ASP A 11 -6.54 38.03 -6.61
N GLN A 12 -6.90 39.27 -6.95
CA GLN A 12 -6.00 40.24 -7.57
C GLN A 12 -4.79 40.60 -6.69
N LYS A 13 -4.86 40.42 -5.37
CA LYS A 13 -3.77 40.69 -4.43
C LYS A 13 -2.81 39.51 -4.31
N ALA A 14 -3.27 38.30 -4.60
CA ALA A 14 -2.46 37.08 -4.66
C ALA A 14 -2.68 36.30 -5.97
N PRO A 15 -2.32 36.86 -7.14
CA PRO A 15 -2.71 36.32 -8.45
C PRO A 15 -1.88 35.10 -8.90
N PHE A 16 -0.83 34.74 -8.16
CA PHE A 16 0.08 33.66 -8.56
C PHE A 16 -0.48 32.29 -8.17
N LEU A 17 -0.56 31.42 -9.18
CA LEU A 17 -0.90 30.00 -9.07
C LEU A 17 0.38 29.17 -9.22
N MET A 18 0.53 28.14 -8.39
CA MET A 18 1.72 27.31 -8.37
C MET A 18 1.41 25.93 -8.97
N SER A 19 2.33 25.43 -9.79
CA SER A 19 2.30 24.05 -10.28
C SER A 19 2.25 23.05 -9.10
N GLY A 20 1.49 21.96 -9.24
CA GLY A 20 1.27 20.96 -8.18
C GLY A 20 0.18 21.28 -7.15
N CYS A 21 -0.47 22.45 -7.21
CA CYS A 21 -1.63 22.77 -6.37
C CYS A 21 -2.96 22.40 -7.04
N LYS A 22 -3.98 22.02 -6.25
CA LYS A 22 -5.35 21.76 -6.74
C LYS A 22 -6.30 22.89 -6.33
N VAL A 23 -7.25 23.21 -7.21
CA VAL A 23 -8.36 24.12 -6.91
C VAL A 23 -9.34 23.39 -5.99
N ALA A 24 -9.64 23.98 -4.83
CA ALA A 24 -10.55 23.40 -3.85
C ALA A 24 -12.01 23.82 -4.08
N ASP A 25 -12.22 25.08 -4.49
CA ASP A 25 -13.54 25.66 -4.77
C ASP A 25 -13.40 26.86 -5.72
N GLY A 26 -14.44 27.16 -6.49
CA GLY A 26 -14.50 28.28 -7.45
C GLY A 26 -14.06 27.96 -8.89
N TYR A 27 -14.10 28.99 -9.76
CA TYR A 27 -13.68 28.93 -11.16
C TYR A 27 -12.94 30.21 -11.58
N GLY A 28 -12.13 30.15 -12.63
CA GLY A 28 -11.41 31.31 -13.16
C GLY A 28 -10.55 30.98 -14.37
N SER A 29 -9.88 31.99 -14.91
CA SER A 29 -8.94 31.88 -16.03
C SER A 29 -7.55 32.34 -15.59
N MET A 30 -6.51 31.69 -16.11
CA MET A 30 -5.12 32.02 -15.78
C MET A 30 -4.23 32.08 -17.01
N LEU A 31 -3.11 32.80 -16.91
CA LEU A 31 -2.04 32.79 -17.89
C LEU A 31 -0.91 31.88 -17.39
N VAL A 32 -0.50 30.91 -18.21
CA VAL A 32 0.60 30.00 -17.88
C VAL A 32 1.93 30.76 -17.99
N THR A 33 2.67 30.86 -16.88
CA THR A 33 3.96 31.58 -16.82
C THR A 33 5.18 30.67 -16.97
N GLY A 34 5.04 29.37 -16.70
CA GLY A 34 6.13 28.39 -16.79
C GLY A 34 5.59 26.96 -16.91
N VAL A 35 6.36 26.09 -17.58
CA VAL A 35 6.05 24.67 -17.79
C VAL A 35 7.26 23.79 -17.51
N GLY A 36 7.01 22.54 -17.12
CA GLY A 36 8.06 21.55 -16.85
C GLY A 36 9.04 21.99 -15.76
N ILE A 37 10.34 21.81 -16.03
CA ILE A 37 11.44 22.11 -15.09
C ILE A 37 11.57 23.60 -14.75
N ASN A 38 10.95 24.48 -15.54
CA ASN A 38 10.96 25.93 -15.30
C ASN A 38 9.90 26.38 -14.28
N THR A 39 9.14 25.44 -13.71
CA THR A 39 8.21 25.72 -12.60
C THR A 39 8.89 25.49 -11.26
N GLU A 40 8.48 26.20 -10.20
CA GLU A 40 9.01 25.94 -8.84
C GLU A 40 8.87 24.47 -8.42
N TRP A 41 7.73 23.85 -8.73
CA TRP A 41 7.50 22.43 -8.49
C TRP A 41 8.44 21.55 -9.32
N GLY A 42 8.65 21.90 -10.60
CA GLY A 42 9.56 21.18 -11.49
C GLY A 42 11.01 21.25 -11.02
N GLN A 43 11.47 22.39 -10.52
CA GLN A 43 12.81 22.54 -9.93
C GLN A 43 12.94 21.76 -8.63
N LEU A 44 11.93 21.84 -7.76
CA LEU A 44 11.90 21.10 -6.50
C LEU A 44 11.90 19.59 -6.74
N MET A 45 11.11 19.12 -7.71
CA MET A 45 11.11 17.72 -8.12
C MET A 45 12.40 17.31 -8.80
N ALA A 46 13.00 18.13 -9.66
CA ALA A 46 14.30 17.81 -10.26
C ALA A 46 15.38 17.57 -9.19
N ASN A 47 15.40 18.39 -8.15
CA ASN A 47 16.33 18.24 -7.03
C ASN A 47 16.02 17.02 -6.15
N LEU A 48 14.73 16.65 -5.99
CA LEU A 48 14.34 15.43 -5.26
C LEU A 48 14.49 14.14 -6.10
N SER A 49 14.54 14.28 -7.42
CA SER A 49 14.65 13.18 -8.39
C SER A 49 16.09 12.90 -8.83
N GLU A 50 17.10 13.61 -8.28
CA GLU A 50 18.49 13.19 -8.39
C GLU A 50 18.62 11.84 -7.68
N ASP A 51 18.41 10.78 -8.46
CA ASP A 51 18.66 9.41 -8.08
C ASP A 51 20.17 9.28 -7.91
N ASN A 52 20.65 9.35 -6.67
CA ASN A 52 22.07 9.42 -6.30
C ASN A 52 22.92 8.20 -6.74
N GLY A 53 22.37 7.29 -7.57
CA GLY A 53 23.03 6.05 -7.95
C GLY A 53 23.36 5.18 -6.75
N GLU A 54 22.61 5.32 -5.64
CA GLU A 54 22.85 4.58 -4.42
C GLU A 54 22.64 3.08 -4.68
N GLU A 55 23.66 2.29 -4.40
CA GLU A 55 23.59 0.83 -4.51
C GLU A 55 22.48 0.30 -3.59
N THR A 56 21.71 -0.67 -4.09
CA THR A 56 20.69 -1.35 -3.30
C THR A 56 21.30 -2.01 -2.06
N PRO A 57 20.57 -2.15 -0.94
CA PRO A 57 21.09 -2.80 0.27
C PRO A 57 21.66 -4.20 0.00
N LEU A 58 21.07 -4.97 -0.92
CA LEU A 58 21.61 -6.25 -1.34
C LEU A 58 22.88 -6.13 -2.17
N GLN A 59 22.97 -5.18 -3.11
CA GLN A 59 24.22 -4.94 -3.86
C GLN A 59 25.39 -4.64 -2.93
N VAL A 60 25.20 -3.77 -1.93
CA VAL A 60 26.24 -3.45 -0.94
C VAL A 60 26.71 -4.70 -0.20
N ARG A 61 25.77 -5.56 0.23
CA ARG A 61 26.11 -6.82 0.92
C ARG A 61 26.82 -7.80 0.01
N LEU A 62 26.41 -7.88 -1.26
CA LEU A 62 27.01 -8.80 -2.24
C LEU A 62 28.40 -8.34 -2.67
N ASN A 63 28.65 -7.04 -2.77
CA ASN A 63 29.98 -6.49 -2.96
C ASN A 63 30.92 -6.89 -1.80
N GLY A 64 30.42 -6.90 -0.57
CA GLY A 64 31.14 -7.44 0.59
C GLY A 64 31.49 -8.93 0.44
N VAL A 65 30.51 -9.76 0.04
CA VAL A 65 30.72 -11.21 -0.18
C VAL A 65 31.70 -11.46 -1.34
N ALA A 66 31.55 -10.75 -2.46
CA ALA A 66 32.43 -10.85 -3.62
C ALA A 66 33.89 -10.49 -3.26
N THR A 67 34.08 -9.44 -2.45
CA THR A 67 35.40 -9.03 -1.97
C THR A 67 36.04 -10.11 -1.08
N PHE A 68 35.26 -10.72 -0.18
CA PHE A 68 35.74 -11.83 0.66
C PHE A 68 36.15 -13.05 -0.18
N ILE A 69 35.31 -13.46 -1.12
CA ILE A 69 35.62 -14.59 -2.03
C ILE A 69 36.88 -14.27 -2.86
N GLY A 70 36.99 -13.05 -3.38
CA GLY A 70 38.16 -12.61 -4.14
C GLY A 70 39.46 -12.71 -3.32
N MET A 71 39.43 -12.33 -2.04
CA MET A 71 40.58 -12.44 -1.14
C MET A 71 40.98 -13.91 -0.88
N VAL A 72 40.00 -14.80 -0.65
CA VAL A 72 40.24 -16.24 -0.50
C VAL A 72 40.82 -16.82 -1.80
N GLY A 73 40.24 -16.48 -2.95
CA GLY A 73 40.72 -16.89 -4.28
C GLY A 73 42.16 -16.49 -4.55
N LEU A 74 42.51 -15.22 -4.26
CA LEU A 74 43.87 -14.70 -4.41
C LEU A 74 44.87 -15.45 -3.51
N SER A 75 44.47 -15.73 -2.27
CA SER A 75 45.29 -16.47 -1.30
C SER A 75 45.57 -17.89 -1.79
N VAL A 76 44.53 -18.59 -2.25
CA VAL A 76 44.65 -19.95 -2.80
C VAL A 76 45.51 -19.98 -4.06
N ALA A 77 45.33 -19.02 -4.98
CA ALA A 77 46.14 -18.90 -6.19
C ALA A 77 47.62 -18.68 -5.86
N GLY A 78 47.92 -17.84 -4.86
CA GLY A 78 49.29 -17.63 -4.37
C GLY A 78 49.92 -18.90 -3.80
N VAL A 79 49.17 -19.69 -3.01
CA VAL A 79 49.63 -20.97 -2.48
C VAL A 79 49.90 -21.97 -3.61
N VAL A 80 48.99 -22.11 -4.56
CA VAL A 80 49.16 -23.01 -5.71
C VAL A 80 50.36 -22.60 -6.57
N LEU A 81 50.53 -21.30 -6.84
CA LEU A 81 51.69 -20.77 -7.55
C LEU A 81 52.99 -21.11 -6.82
N GLY A 82 53.03 -20.92 -5.50
CA GLY A 82 54.19 -21.26 -4.68
C GLY A 82 54.52 -22.76 -4.74
N VAL A 83 53.52 -23.63 -4.55
CA VAL A 83 53.69 -25.09 -4.59
C VAL A 83 54.16 -25.57 -5.96
N LEU A 84 53.55 -25.08 -7.05
CA LEU A 84 53.93 -25.45 -8.41
C LEU A 84 55.31 -24.91 -8.78
N ALA A 85 55.64 -23.68 -8.39
CA ALA A 85 56.97 -23.12 -8.61
C ALA A 85 58.04 -23.92 -7.86
N ILE A 86 57.83 -24.24 -6.59
CA ILE A 86 58.76 -25.07 -5.79
C ILE A 86 58.91 -26.45 -6.43
N ARG A 87 57.81 -27.13 -6.80
CA ARG A 87 57.88 -28.45 -7.46
C ARG A 87 58.60 -28.41 -8.81
N TYR A 88 58.35 -27.36 -9.60
CA TYR A 88 58.99 -27.15 -10.89
C TYR A 88 60.49 -26.93 -10.73
N PHE A 89 60.92 -25.98 -9.90
CA PHE A 89 62.34 -25.69 -9.71
C PHE A 89 63.11 -26.78 -8.94
N THR A 90 62.44 -27.56 -8.08
CA THR A 90 63.05 -28.71 -7.38
C THR A 90 63.11 -29.99 -8.23
N GLY A 91 62.58 -29.99 -9.46
CA GLY A 91 62.65 -31.13 -10.38
C GLY A 91 61.73 -32.30 -10.01
N HIS A 92 60.68 -32.06 -9.20
CA HIS A 92 59.69 -33.08 -8.85
C HIS A 92 58.53 -33.17 -9.85
N THR A 93 58.39 -32.19 -10.74
CA THR A 93 57.38 -32.21 -11.81
C THR A 93 57.85 -33.08 -12.98
N LYS A 94 57.06 -34.09 -13.33
CA LYS A 94 57.35 -35.04 -14.41
C LYS A 94 56.39 -34.84 -15.57
N ASN A 95 56.89 -34.99 -16.79
CA ASN A 95 56.08 -35.08 -18.01
C ASN A 95 55.26 -36.39 -18.05
N PRO A 96 54.25 -36.49 -18.93
CA PRO A 96 53.54 -37.75 -19.20
C PRO A 96 54.47 -38.92 -19.55
N ASP A 97 55.63 -38.62 -20.14
CA ASP A 97 56.67 -39.59 -20.49
C ASP A 97 57.62 -39.95 -19.31
N GLY A 98 57.33 -39.47 -18.09
CA GLY A 98 58.11 -39.74 -16.88
C GLY A 98 59.40 -38.91 -16.73
N THR A 99 59.74 -38.07 -17.71
CA THR A 99 60.94 -37.21 -17.70
C THR A 99 60.74 -35.99 -16.80
N VAL A 100 61.80 -35.57 -16.10
CA VAL A 100 61.75 -34.39 -15.21
C VAL A 100 61.71 -33.11 -16.04
N GLN A 101 60.73 -32.24 -15.77
CA GLN A 101 60.49 -31.02 -16.56
C GLN A 101 61.59 -29.95 -16.41
N PHE A 102 62.29 -29.93 -15.28
CA PHE A 102 63.37 -28.99 -15.01
C PHE A 102 64.54 -29.68 -14.31
N ARG A 103 65.71 -29.66 -14.95
CA ARG A 103 66.99 -30.01 -14.33
C ARG A 103 67.90 -28.79 -14.30
N ALA A 104 68.37 -28.43 -13.12
CA ALA A 104 69.34 -27.35 -12.94
C ALA A 104 70.59 -27.63 -13.80
N GLY A 105 70.93 -26.71 -14.71
CA GLY A 105 72.13 -26.76 -15.56
C GLY A 105 71.95 -27.37 -16.97
N THR A 106 70.89 -28.13 -17.25
CA THR A 106 70.68 -28.77 -18.58
C THR A 106 69.46 -28.25 -19.34
N THR A 107 68.52 -27.60 -18.66
CA THR A 107 67.29 -27.10 -19.28
C THR A 107 67.55 -25.74 -19.93
N GLY A 108 67.19 -25.58 -21.21
CA GLY A 108 67.40 -24.32 -21.92
C GLY A 108 66.56 -23.17 -21.34
N LEU A 109 67.11 -21.96 -21.33
CA LEU A 109 66.47 -20.75 -20.77
C LEU A 109 65.05 -20.52 -21.33
N LYS A 110 64.82 -20.86 -22.61
CA LYS A 110 63.50 -20.82 -23.26
C LYS A 110 62.49 -21.82 -22.67
N GLN A 111 62.92 -23.03 -22.32
CA GLN A 111 62.04 -24.06 -21.76
C GLN A 111 61.66 -23.76 -20.30
N GLY A 112 62.61 -23.27 -19.51
CA GLY A 112 62.34 -22.79 -18.15
C GLY A 112 61.36 -21.61 -18.13
N PHE A 113 61.52 -20.67 -19.06
CA PHE A 113 60.62 -19.53 -19.20
C PHE A 113 59.19 -19.94 -19.62
N MET A 114 59.05 -20.87 -20.56
CA MET A 114 57.75 -21.42 -20.96
C MET A 114 57.03 -22.15 -19.82
N GLY A 115 57.76 -22.90 -18.98
CA GLY A 115 57.18 -23.55 -17.79
C GLY A 115 56.71 -22.55 -16.74
N ALA A 116 57.48 -21.48 -16.51
CA ALA A 116 57.07 -20.39 -15.63
C ALA A 116 55.82 -19.67 -16.13
N ILE A 117 55.70 -19.43 -17.44
CA ILE A 117 54.48 -18.88 -18.06
C ILE A 117 53.29 -19.81 -17.82
N ARG A 118 53.43 -21.12 -18.02
CA ARG A 118 52.34 -22.08 -17.78
C ARG A 118 51.85 -22.04 -16.33
N ILE A 119 52.77 -22.01 -15.36
CA ILE A 119 52.42 -21.91 -13.93
C ILE A 119 51.71 -20.58 -13.63
N LEU A 120 52.18 -19.48 -14.22
CA LEU A 120 51.54 -18.17 -14.09
C LEU A 120 50.14 -18.15 -14.70
N THR A 121 49.94 -18.74 -15.88
CA THR A 121 48.63 -18.85 -16.54
C THR A 121 47.64 -19.63 -15.69
N ILE A 122 48.07 -20.72 -15.07
CA ILE A 122 47.25 -21.51 -14.14
C ILE A 122 46.84 -20.65 -12.94
N ALA A 123 47.78 -19.94 -12.31
CA ALA A 123 47.48 -19.07 -11.17
C ALA A 123 46.50 -17.95 -11.53
N VAL A 124 46.68 -17.30 -12.68
CA VAL A 124 45.75 -16.26 -13.18
C VAL A 124 44.36 -16.85 -13.43
N THR A 125 44.28 -18.05 -14.01
CA THR A 125 42.99 -18.70 -14.27
C THR A 125 42.25 -19.04 -12.98
N ILE A 126 42.96 -19.50 -11.95
CA ILE A 126 42.37 -19.75 -10.61
C ILE A 126 41.77 -18.47 -10.03
N VAL A 127 42.44 -17.31 -10.18
CA VAL A 127 41.91 -16.02 -9.75
C VAL A 127 40.63 -15.67 -10.51
N VAL A 128 40.63 -15.79 -11.84
CA VAL A 128 39.45 -15.48 -12.67
C VAL A 128 38.24 -16.35 -12.28
N VAL A 129 38.45 -17.65 -12.02
CA VAL A 129 37.37 -18.55 -11.60
C VAL A 129 36.87 -18.23 -10.20
N ALA A 130 37.76 -17.79 -9.30
CA ALA A 130 37.40 -17.49 -7.93
C ALA A 130 36.54 -16.23 -7.81
N VAL A 131 36.78 -15.21 -8.65
CA VAL A 131 36.04 -13.94 -8.59
C VAL A 131 34.67 -14.11 -9.26
N PRO A 132 33.56 -13.96 -8.52
CA PRO A 132 32.22 -14.10 -9.06
C PRO A 132 31.75 -12.81 -9.74
N GLU A 133 32.06 -12.65 -11.02
CA GLU A 133 31.67 -11.48 -11.83
C GLU A 133 30.16 -11.43 -12.10
N GLY A 134 29.49 -12.59 -12.10
CA GLY A 134 28.05 -12.72 -12.33
C GLY A 134 27.16 -12.19 -11.19
N LEU A 135 27.69 -11.88 -10.00
CA LEU A 135 26.87 -11.49 -8.84
C LEU A 135 26.08 -10.18 -9.07
N PRO A 136 26.70 -9.05 -9.46
CA PRO A 136 25.95 -7.82 -9.73
C PRO A 136 24.96 -7.97 -10.90
N LEU A 137 25.33 -8.77 -11.91
CA LEU A 137 24.49 -9.04 -13.07
C LEU A 137 23.24 -9.83 -12.67
N ALA A 138 23.39 -10.88 -11.85
CA ALA A 138 22.28 -11.71 -11.39
C ALA A 138 21.23 -10.93 -10.61
N VAL A 139 21.67 -10.00 -9.74
CA VAL A 139 20.77 -9.13 -8.97
C VAL A 139 19.96 -8.24 -9.90
N THR A 140 20.64 -7.56 -10.83
CA THR A 140 20.02 -6.64 -11.78
C THR A 140 19.00 -7.37 -12.66
N LEU A 141 19.35 -8.56 -13.13
CA LEU A 141 18.49 -9.40 -13.97
C LEU A 141 17.26 -9.92 -13.21
N THR A 142 17.45 -10.40 -11.98
CA THR A 142 16.36 -10.85 -11.08
C THR A 142 15.37 -9.72 -10.82
N LEU A 143 15.90 -8.54 -10.48
CA LEU A 143 15.10 -7.35 -10.21
C LEU A 143 14.33 -6.91 -11.46
N ALA A 144 14.99 -6.79 -12.61
CA ALA A 144 14.36 -6.38 -13.87
C ALA A 144 13.23 -7.32 -14.31
N TYR A 145 13.46 -8.64 -14.21
CA TYR A 145 12.43 -9.64 -14.50
C TYR A 145 11.24 -9.54 -13.54
N SER A 146 11.52 -9.43 -12.24
CA SER A 146 10.49 -9.34 -11.19
C SER A 146 9.65 -8.07 -11.34
N MET A 147 10.26 -6.94 -11.71
CA MET A 147 9.54 -5.69 -11.97
C MET A 147 8.59 -5.80 -13.16
N ARG A 148 9.03 -6.41 -14.26
CA ARG A 148 8.16 -6.63 -15.42
C ARG A 148 6.97 -7.51 -15.08
N LYS A 149 7.13 -8.46 -14.15
CA LYS A 149 6.04 -9.31 -13.66
C LYS A 149 5.14 -8.57 -12.67
N MET A 150 5.69 -7.79 -11.73
CA MET A 150 4.92 -6.95 -10.82
C MET A 150 4.06 -5.93 -11.56
N MET A 151 4.56 -5.35 -12.65
CA MET A 151 3.78 -4.45 -13.50
C MET A 151 2.55 -5.14 -14.10
N ARG A 152 2.65 -6.43 -14.47
CA ARG A 152 1.49 -7.23 -14.91
C ARG A 152 0.53 -7.54 -13.76
N ASP A 153 1.07 -7.69 -12.54
CA ASP A 153 0.30 -7.81 -11.31
C ASP A 153 -0.20 -6.45 -10.78
N LYS A 154 -0.20 -5.41 -11.64
CA LYS A 154 -0.71 -4.07 -11.39
C LYS A 154 0.05 -3.30 -10.29
N ALA A 155 1.32 -3.60 -10.08
CA ALA A 155 2.22 -2.84 -9.22
C ALA A 155 3.40 -2.28 -10.03
N LEU A 156 3.45 -0.95 -10.18
CA LEU A 156 4.51 -0.24 -10.88
C LEU A 156 5.63 0.13 -9.90
N VAL A 157 6.79 -0.48 -10.06
CA VAL A 157 7.98 -0.17 -9.26
C VAL A 157 8.74 1.00 -9.92
N ARG A 158 8.94 2.09 -9.19
CA ARG A 158 9.74 3.26 -9.62
C ARG A 158 11.20 3.14 -9.20
N ARG A 159 11.45 2.61 -7.99
CA ARG A 159 12.81 2.39 -7.46
C ARG A 159 13.11 0.91 -7.26
N LEU A 160 14.25 0.44 -7.79
CA LEU A 160 14.60 -0.98 -7.77
C LEU A 160 14.89 -1.48 -6.35
N SER A 161 15.51 -0.64 -5.52
CA SER A 161 15.81 -0.92 -4.10
C SER A 161 14.55 -1.22 -3.27
N SER A 162 13.43 -0.59 -3.60
CA SER A 162 12.17 -0.75 -2.85
C SER A 162 11.53 -2.11 -3.07
N CYS A 163 11.71 -2.71 -4.26
CA CYS A 163 11.27 -4.07 -4.56
C CYS A 163 11.96 -5.09 -3.64
N GLU A 164 13.27 -4.97 -3.47
CA GLU A 164 14.06 -5.81 -2.57
C GLU A 164 13.66 -5.58 -1.10
N THR A 165 13.60 -4.31 -0.69
CA THR A 165 13.34 -3.92 0.70
C THR A 165 11.94 -4.36 1.16
N MET A 166 10.96 -4.41 0.24
CA MET A 166 9.61 -4.90 0.54
C MET A 166 9.59 -6.37 0.98
N GLY A 167 10.54 -7.20 0.52
CA GLY A 167 10.69 -8.58 0.97
C GLY A 167 11.04 -8.69 2.46
N SER A 168 11.69 -7.67 3.00
CA SER A 168 12.14 -7.54 4.39
C SER A 168 11.17 -6.70 5.25
N ALA A 169 10.05 -6.24 4.70
CA ALA A 169 9.08 -5.41 5.42
C ALA A 169 8.54 -6.13 6.66
N THR A 170 8.64 -5.46 7.81
CA THR A 170 8.16 -5.97 9.11
C THR A 170 6.84 -5.32 9.54
N THR A 171 6.57 -4.13 9.01
CA THR A 171 5.34 -3.38 9.29
C THR A 171 4.85 -2.65 8.06
N ILE A 172 3.53 -2.58 7.93
CA ILE A 172 2.85 -1.75 6.94
C ILE A 172 1.98 -0.75 7.71
N CYS A 173 2.29 0.53 7.59
CA CYS A 173 1.45 1.62 8.08
C CYS A 173 0.53 2.08 6.95
N SER A 174 -0.76 1.75 7.05
CA SER A 174 -1.73 2.06 6.03
C SER A 174 -2.62 3.23 6.42
N ASP A 175 -2.82 4.17 5.49
CA ASP A 175 -3.98 5.04 5.57
C ASP A 175 -5.27 4.22 5.42
N LYS A 176 -6.37 4.78 5.91
CA LYS A 176 -7.69 4.16 5.86
C LYS A 176 -8.44 4.56 4.60
N THR A 177 -8.54 5.85 4.31
CA THR A 177 -9.41 6.39 3.25
C THR A 177 -8.76 6.12 1.91
N GLY A 178 -9.51 5.57 0.96
CA GLY A 178 -9.01 5.29 -0.39
C GLY A 178 -7.99 4.16 -0.49
N THR A 179 -7.38 3.76 0.62
CA THR A 179 -6.45 2.64 0.69
C THR A 179 -7.14 1.35 1.15
N LEU A 180 -7.66 1.31 2.38
CA LEU A 180 -8.38 0.14 2.91
C LEU A 180 -9.86 0.18 2.56
N THR A 181 -10.41 1.37 2.39
CA THR A 181 -11.80 1.61 1.99
C THR A 181 -11.92 2.01 0.53
N LEU A 182 -13.12 1.92 -0.02
CA LEU A 182 -13.40 2.30 -1.40
C LEU A 182 -13.38 3.83 -1.63
N ASN A 183 -13.29 4.63 -0.56
CA ASN A 183 -13.49 6.09 -0.59
C ASN A 183 -14.80 6.47 -1.30
N LYS A 184 -15.80 5.60 -1.15
CA LYS A 184 -17.11 5.74 -1.76
C LYS A 184 -18.14 5.47 -0.68
N MET A 185 -18.69 6.54 -0.13
CA MET A 185 -19.78 6.41 0.85
C MET A 185 -20.94 5.64 0.22
N THR A 186 -21.44 4.64 0.94
CA THR A 186 -22.60 3.84 0.53
C THR A 186 -23.58 3.71 1.68
N VAL A 187 -24.87 3.65 1.35
CA VAL A 187 -25.90 3.23 2.30
C VAL A 187 -25.72 1.73 2.57
N VAL A 188 -25.59 1.37 3.84
CA VAL A 188 -25.40 -0.03 4.28
C VAL A 188 -26.61 -0.51 5.07
N GLU A 189 -27.26 0.39 5.81
CA GLU A 189 -28.47 0.08 6.57
C GLU A 189 -29.52 1.13 6.30
N ALA A 190 -30.78 0.70 6.20
CA ALA A 190 -31.92 1.60 6.03
C ALA A 190 -33.05 1.14 6.95
N HIS A 191 -33.52 2.06 7.80
CA HIS A 191 -34.67 1.89 8.67
C HIS A 191 -35.78 2.76 8.11
N PHE A 192 -36.81 2.11 7.63
CA PHE A 192 -37.97 2.77 7.04
C PHE A 192 -39.18 2.45 7.84
N ILE A 193 -39.96 3.49 8.16
CA ILE A 193 -41.36 3.26 8.50
C ILE A 193 -41.50 2.26 9.69
N GLY A 194 -40.61 2.41 10.67
CA GLY A 194 -40.55 1.57 11.87
C GLY A 194 -39.92 0.19 11.70
N THR A 195 -39.41 -0.16 10.51
CA THR A 195 -38.84 -1.49 10.19
C THR A 195 -37.45 -1.35 9.55
N ARG A 196 -36.53 -2.24 9.91
CA ARG A 196 -35.23 -2.37 9.24
C ARG A 196 -35.41 -3.13 7.93
N LEU A 197 -34.92 -2.59 6.83
CA LEU A 197 -34.87 -3.33 5.56
C LEU A 197 -33.66 -4.26 5.51
N ASP A 198 -33.88 -5.48 5.02
CA ASP A 198 -32.84 -6.47 4.75
C ASP A 198 -33.25 -7.31 3.51
N PRO A 199 -32.66 -7.07 2.32
CA PRO A 199 -31.61 -6.10 1.99
C PRO A 199 -32.06 -4.64 2.11
N CYS A 200 -31.13 -3.71 2.37
CA CYS A 200 -31.43 -2.27 2.52
C CYS A 200 -31.97 -1.57 1.26
N ASP A 201 -31.94 -2.25 0.12
CA ASP A 201 -32.42 -1.79 -1.19
C ASP A 201 -33.83 -2.35 -1.52
N ASP A 202 -34.42 -3.23 -0.69
CA ASP A 202 -35.71 -3.86 -0.98
C ASP A 202 -36.91 -3.04 -0.46
N VAL A 203 -37.49 -2.23 -1.35
CA VAL A 203 -38.64 -1.34 -1.05
C VAL A 203 -39.99 -2.03 -1.30
N ARG A 204 -40.02 -3.33 -1.65
CA ARG A 204 -41.28 -4.05 -1.94
C ARG A 204 -42.25 -4.12 -0.76
N ALA A 205 -41.73 -4.03 0.45
CA ALA A 205 -42.52 -4.02 1.68
C ALA A 205 -43.17 -2.65 1.99
N ILE A 206 -42.87 -1.61 1.20
CA ILE A 206 -43.28 -0.23 1.44
C ILE A 206 -44.43 0.14 0.49
N SER A 207 -45.44 0.85 0.99
CA SER A 207 -46.51 1.37 0.15
C SER A 207 -45.97 2.28 -0.96
N SER A 208 -46.59 2.24 -2.14
CA SER A 208 -46.13 3.01 -3.31
C SER A 208 -46.14 4.52 -3.06
N SER A 209 -47.06 5.02 -2.22
CA SER A 209 -47.16 6.43 -1.83
C SER A 209 -46.02 6.86 -0.89
N SER A 210 -45.70 6.05 0.13
CA SER A 210 -44.58 6.32 1.04
C SER A 210 -43.23 6.30 0.32
N ALA A 211 -43.05 5.36 -0.62
CA ALA A 211 -41.84 5.28 -1.44
C ALA A 211 -41.71 6.51 -2.35
N ALA A 212 -42.82 6.99 -2.94
CA ALA A 212 -42.81 8.18 -3.79
C ALA A 212 -42.39 9.45 -3.03
N LEU A 213 -42.90 9.67 -1.81
CA LEU A 213 -42.51 10.81 -0.96
C LEU A 213 -41.02 10.80 -0.62
N LEU A 214 -40.48 9.64 -0.28
CA LEU A 214 -39.05 9.50 -0.02
C LEU A 214 -38.23 9.79 -1.28
N ILE A 215 -38.61 9.19 -2.42
CA ILE A 215 -37.92 9.37 -3.69
C ILE A 215 -37.92 10.84 -4.11
N GLU A 216 -39.03 11.54 -3.92
CA GLU A 216 -39.11 12.99 -4.13
C GLU A 216 -38.14 13.74 -3.21
N GLY A 217 -38.15 13.44 -1.91
CA GLY A 217 -37.23 14.05 -0.95
C GLY A 217 -35.75 13.81 -1.29
N ILE A 218 -35.39 12.61 -1.77
CA ILE A 218 -34.03 12.29 -2.20
C ILE A 218 -33.64 13.06 -3.46
N ALA A 219 -34.51 13.08 -4.47
CA ALA A 219 -34.22 13.68 -5.77
C ALA A 219 -34.20 15.21 -5.74
N GLN A 220 -35.05 15.82 -4.89
CA GLN A 220 -35.19 17.27 -4.80
C GLN A 220 -34.28 17.89 -3.71
N ASN A 221 -34.03 17.20 -2.59
CA ASN A 221 -33.18 17.72 -1.49
C ASN A 221 -31.69 17.37 -1.68
N THR A 222 -31.17 17.72 -2.86
CA THR A 222 -29.75 17.55 -3.20
C THR A 222 -29.29 18.52 -4.27
N THR A 223 -28.00 18.87 -4.19
CA THR A 223 -27.28 19.62 -5.24
C THR A 223 -26.59 18.69 -6.24
N GLY A 224 -26.59 17.37 -6.00
CA GLY A 224 -26.01 16.38 -6.89
C GLY A 224 -26.87 16.13 -8.12
N THR A 225 -26.24 15.64 -9.18
CA THR A 225 -26.90 15.20 -10.42
C THR A 225 -26.59 13.74 -10.69
N VAL A 226 -27.52 13.06 -11.36
CA VAL A 226 -27.34 11.70 -11.84
C VAL A 226 -27.25 11.74 -13.36
N PHE A 227 -26.18 11.21 -13.91
CA PHE A 227 -26.02 10.99 -15.34
C PHE A 227 -26.03 9.49 -15.64
N LEU A 228 -26.97 9.08 -16.49
CA LEU A 228 -27.08 7.70 -16.97
C LEU A 228 -26.45 7.65 -18.38
N PRO A 229 -25.31 6.95 -18.57
CA PRO A 229 -24.71 6.80 -19.90
C PRO A 229 -25.66 6.06 -20.86
N GLU A 230 -25.77 6.53 -22.11
CA GLU A 230 -26.60 5.88 -23.14
C GLU A 230 -26.15 4.45 -23.45
N ASP A 231 -24.86 4.15 -23.23
CA ASP A 231 -24.25 2.83 -23.44
C ASP A 231 -24.63 1.76 -22.39
N GLY A 232 -25.52 2.08 -21.45
CA GLY A 232 -25.93 1.16 -20.37
C GLY A 232 -24.86 0.95 -19.29
N GLY A 233 -23.87 1.84 -19.21
CA GLY A 233 -22.85 1.85 -18.17
C GLY A 233 -23.38 2.22 -16.78
N ALA A 234 -22.53 2.13 -15.76
CA ALA A 234 -22.89 2.53 -14.40
C ALA A 234 -23.21 4.03 -14.32
N ALA A 235 -24.27 4.38 -13.57
CA ALA A 235 -24.67 5.78 -13.37
C ALA A 235 -23.54 6.60 -12.73
N ASP A 236 -23.21 7.75 -13.32
CA ASP A 236 -22.30 8.71 -12.72
C ASP A 236 -23.09 9.68 -11.85
N VAL A 237 -22.67 9.80 -10.59
CA VAL A 237 -23.39 10.58 -9.57
C VAL A 237 -22.46 11.66 -9.05
N THR A 238 -22.89 12.90 -9.17
CA THR A 238 -22.18 14.09 -8.69
C THR A 238 -22.77 14.57 -7.36
N GLY A 239 -22.06 15.46 -6.65
CA GLY A 239 -22.46 15.97 -5.33
C GLY A 239 -21.50 15.59 -4.20
N SER A 240 -21.85 15.96 -2.96
CA SER A 240 -21.04 15.60 -1.79
C SER A 240 -21.01 14.08 -1.55
N PRO A 241 -20.00 13.51 -0.86
CA PRO A 241 -19.93 12.06 -0.64
C PRO A 241 -21.20 11.45 -0.01
N THR A 242 -21.81 12.17 0.92
CA THR A 242 -23.09 11.78 1.56
C THR A 242 -24.24 11.78 0.55
N GLU A 243 -24.32 12.80 -0.30
CA GLU A 243 -25.36 12.90 -1.32
C GLU A 243 -25.19 11.85 -2.40
N LYS A 244 -23.96 11.62 -2.88
CA LYS A 244 -23.67 10.56 -3.83
C LYS A 244 -24.12 9.20 -3.32
N ALA A 245 -23.89 8.91 -2.03
CA ALA A 245 -24.32 7.67 -1.39
C ALA A 245 -25.85 7.52 -1.42
N ILE A 246 -26.56 8.59 -1.03
CA ILE A 246 -28.02 8.62 -0.95
C ILE A 246 -28.65 8.57 -2.35
N LEU A 247 -28.11 9.30 -3.33
CA LEU A 247 -28.57 9.29 -4.72
C LEU A 247 -28.33 7.94 -5.38
N SER A 248 -27.15 7.36 -5.20
CA SER A 248 -26.83 6.01 -5.71
C SER A 248 -27.78 4.97 -5.12
N TRP A 249 -28.15 5.12 -3.85
CA TRP A 249 -29.13 4.26 -3.20
C TRP A 249 -30.56 4.51 -3.71
N GLY A 250 -30.94 5.77 -3.94
CA GLY A 250 -32.17 6.15 -4.63
C GLY A 250 -32.36 5.40 -5.95
N LEU A 251 -31.33 5.34 -6.78
CA LEU A 251 -31.37 4.61 -8.05
C LEU A 251 -31.63 3.11 -7.87
N LYS A 252 -31.05 2.48 -6.83
CA LYS A 252 -31.26 1.06 -6.54
C LYS A 252 -32.68 0.74 -6.09
N ILE A 253 -33.33 1.67 -5.38
CA ILE A 253 -34.72 1.53 -4.95
C ILE A 253 -35.74 1.89 -6.05
N GLY A 254 -35.27 2.12 -7.28
CA GLY A 254 -36.13 2.37 -8.45
C GLY A 254 -36.43 3.85 -8.73
N MET A 255 -35.64 4.78 -8.18
CA MET A 255 -35.78 6.21 -8.49
C MET A 255 -35.37 6.50 -9.94
N ASP A 256 -36.27 7.14 -10.69
CA ASP A 256 -35.95 7.83 -11.93
C ASP A 256 -35.71 9.32 -11.63
N PHE A 257 -34.43 9.70 -11.54
CA PHE A 257 -34.02 11.03 -11.08
C PHE A 257 -34.60 12.17 -11.93
N ASN A 258 -34.59 12.03 -13.26
CA ASN A 258 -35.05 13.10 -14.16
C ASN A 258 -36.57 13.20 -14.14
N ASN A 259 -37.27 12.07 -14.13
CA ASN A 259 -38.72 12.02 -14.09
C ASN A 259 -39.28 12.64 -12.80
N VAL A 260 -38.71 12.28 -11.65
CA VAL A 260 -39.14 12.83 -10.35
C VAL A 260 -38.93 14.33 -10.29
N ARG A 261 -37.78 14.84 -10.77
CA ARG A 261 -37.52 16.29 -10.81
C ARG A 261 -38.40 17.05 -11.81
N SER A 262 -38.87 16.39 -12.87
CA SER A 262 -39.78 17.01 -13.83
C SER A 262 -41.22 17.12 -13.33
N LYS A 263 -41.62 16.25 -12.38
CA LYS A 263 -42.97 16.21 -11.82
C LYS A 263 -43.25 17.27 -10.77
N SER A 264 -42.21 17.76 -10.09
CA SER A 264 -42.39 18.69 -8.98
C SER A 264 -41.41 19.86 -9.06
N SER A 265 -41.92 21.07 -8.79
CA SER A 265 -41.16 22.32 -8.94
C SER A 265 -40.62 22.80 -7.60
N VAL A 266 -39.34 23.16 -7.58
CA VAL A 266 -38.69 23.67 -6.36
C VAL A 266 -39.10 25.13 -6.14
N LEU A 267 -39.79 25.39 -5.02
CA LEU A 267 -40.21 26.74 -4.63
C LEU A 267 -39.11 27.47 -3.86
N HIS A 268 -38.52 26.78 -2.88
CA HIS A 268 -37.50 27.36 -2.01
C HIS A 268 -36.54 26.28 -1.49
N VAL A 269 -35.25 26.59 -1.42
CA VAL A 269 -34.21 25.69 -0.91
C VAL A 269 -33.59 26.32 0.31
N PHE A 270 -33.56 25.55 1.42
CA PHE A 270 -32.76 25.86 2.59
C PHE A 270 -31.48 25.01 2.55
N PRO A 271 -30.33 25.60 2.16
CA PRO A 271 -29.08 24.85 2.01
C PRO A 271 -28.68 24.20 3.34
N PHE A 272 -27.87 23.14 3.25
CA PHE A 272 -27.35 22.51 4.45
C PHE A 272 -26.55 23.51 5.29
N ASN A 273 -27.00 23.73 6.52
CA ASN A 273 -26.31 24.59 7.48
C ASN A 273 -25.51 23.73 8.47
N SER A 274 -24.21 23.98 8.61
CA SER A 274 -23.31 23.18 9.47
C SER A 274 -23.60 23.29 10.97
N GLU A 275 -24.18 24.40 11.44
CA GLU A 275 -24.59 24.57 12.84
C GLU A 275 -25.87 23.78 13.12
N LYS A 276 -26.87 23.89 12.23
CA LYS A 276 -28.15 23.15 12.33
C LYS A 276 -28.05 21.69 11.91
N LYS A 277 -27.01 21.33 11.15
CA LYS A 277 -26.74 20.01 10.52
C LYS A 277 -27.93 19.40 9.78
N ARG A 278 -28.74 20.23 9.14
CA ARG A 278 -29.88 19.85 8.28
C ARG A 278 -30.03 20.81 7.10
N GLY A 279 -30.66 20.32 6.04
CA GLY A 279 -31.06 21.08 4.86
C GLY A 279 -32.47 20.69 4.44
N GLY A 280 -33.19 21.61 3.80
CA GLY A 280 -34.60 21.45 3.45
C GLY A 280 -34.93 21.99 2.07
N VAL A 281 -35.99 21.47 1.46
CA VAL A 281 -36.51 21.97 0.19
C VAL A 281 -38.04 21.97 0.22
N ALA A 282 -38.64 23.08 -0.19
CA ALA A 282 -40.07 23.16 -0.46
C ALA A 282 -40.32 22.89 -1.93
N VAL A 283 -41.17 21.92 -2.21
CA VAL A 283 -41.48 21.44 -3.56
C VAL A 283 -42.99 21.48 -3.75
N GLN A 284 -43.45 21.99 -4.88
CA GLN A 284 -44.84 21.98 -5.27
C GLN A 284 -45.14 20.77 -6.16
N SER A 285 -46.13 19.97 -5.75
CA SER A 285 -46.67 18.86 -6.54
C SER A 285 -48.16 19.09 -6.74
N ASP A 286 -48.59 19.36 -7.97
CA ASP A 286 -49.98 19.65 -8.39
C ASP A 286 -50.75 20.68 -7.54
N THR A 287 -51.24 20.27 -6.36
CA THR A 287 -52.12 21.04 -5.46
C THR A 287 -51.62 21.16 -4.01
N GLU A 288 -50.53 20.49 -3.65
CA GLU A 288 -49.96 20.50 -2.29
C GLU A 288 -48.47 20.88 -2.34
N VAL A 289 -47.96 21.44 -1.23
CA VAL A 289 -46.53 21.74 -1.08
C VAL A 289 -45.91 20.82 -0.05
N HIS A 290 -44.95 20.02 -0.52
CA HIS A 290 -44.18 19.11 0.29
C HIS A 290 -42.87 19.78 0.70
N ILE A 291 -42.61 19.83 2.00
CA ILE A 291 -41.37 20.37 2.55
C ILE A 291 -40.54 19.20 3.07
N HIS A 292 -39.49 18.87 2.33
CA HIS A 292 -38.60 17.74 2.61
C HIS A 292 -37.37 18.19 3.37
N TRP A 293 -37.02 17.48 4.42
CA TRP A 293 -35.85 17.73 5.28
C TRP A 293 -34.91 16.53 5.28
N LYS A 294 -33.60 16.83 5.25
CA LYS A 294 -32.50 15.86 5.32
C LYS A 294 -31.45 16.37 6.31
N GLY A 295 -30.95 15.51 7.18
CA GLY A 295 -29.91 15.93 8.13
C GLY A 295 -29.43 14.84 9.06
N ALA A 296 -28.66 15.25 10.08
CA ALA A 296 -28.23 14.35 11.14
C ALA A 296 -29.44 13.69 11.82
N ALA A 297 -29.43 12.36 11.94
CA ALA A 297 -30.62 11.61 12.34
C ALA A 297 -31.20 12.02 13.69
N GLU A 298 -30.35 12.29 14.68
CA GLU A 298 -30.77 12.72 16.02
C GLU A 298 -31.50 14.06 16.03
N LEU A 299 -31.01 15.02 15.23
CA LEU A 299 -31.57 16.37 15.17
C LEU A 299 -32.89 16.37 14.41
N VAL A 300 -32.95 15.70 13.26
CA VAL A 300 -34.21 15.59 12.50
C VAL A 300 -35.26 14.83 13.31
N LEU A 301 -34.87 13.75 14.00
CA LEU A 301 -35.78 12.99 14.87
C LEU A 301 -36.33 13.85 16.02
N SER A 302 -35.54 14.76 16.58
CA SER A 302 -36.00 15.66 17.64
C SER A 302 -37.13 16.60 17.19
N SER A 303 -37.10 17.05 15.93
CA SER A 303 -38.14 17.89 15.32
C SER A 303 -39.34 17.11 14.76
N CYS A 304 -39.33 15.77 14.79
CA CYS A 304 -40.44 14.97 14.30
C CYS A 304 -41.52 14.77 15.38
N LYS A 305 -42.80 15.07 15.07
CA LYS A 305 -43.97 14.78 15.91
C LYS A 305 -44.78 13.57 15.45
N SER A 306 -44.58 13.14 14.21
CA SER A 306 -45.24 12.01 13.59
C SER A 306 -44.23 11.13 12.84
N TRP A 307 -44.65 9.92 12.49
CA TRP A 307 -43.89 9.01 11.62
C TRP A 307 -44.85 8.34 10.64
N LEU A 308 -44.31 7.95 9.49
CA LEU A 308 -45.09 7.26 8.47
C LEU A 308 -45.07 5.75 8.73
N SER A 309 -46.23 5.08 8.71
CA SER A 309 -46.40 3.63 8.89
C SER A 309 -46.45 2.89 7.54
N LEU A 310 -46.30 1.55 7.53
CA LEU A 310 -46.09 0.71 6.32
C LEU A 310 -47.27 0.76 5.35
N ASP A 311 -48.45 0.95 5.90
CA ASP A 311 -49.71 1.19 5.22
C ASP A 311 -49.83 2.61 4.63
N GLY A 312 -48.85 3.47 4.86
CA GLY A 312 -48.86 4.88 4.43
C GLY A 312 -49.62 5.81 5.36
N SER A 313 -50.09 5.33 6.52
CA SER A 313 -50.78 6.19 7.51
C SER A 313 -49.77 6.99 8.35
N VAL A 314 -50.10 8.26 8.60
CA VAL A 314 -49.31 9.12 9.49
C VAL A 314 -49.73 8.87 10.93
N GLN A 315 -48.80 8.39 11.75
CA GLN A 315 -49.04 8.06 13.15
C GLN A 315 -48.30 9.04 14.09
N PRO A 316 -48.87 9.39 15.25
CA PRO A 316 -48.19 10.26 16.21
C PRO A 316 -46.95 9.57 16.79
N MET A 317 -45.89 10.35 17.00
CA MET A 317 -44.62 9.90 17.56
C MET A 317 -44.73 9.77 19.08
N GLY A 318 -45.21 8.60 19.55
CA GLY A 318 -45.22 8.27 20.98
C GLY A 318 -43.81 8.12 21.58
N ALA A 319 -43.69 8.25 22.91
CA ALA A 319 -42.41 8.16 23.62
C ALA A 319 -41.69 6.81 23.40
N GLN A 320 -42.44 5.70 23.35
CA GLN A 320 -41.88 4.37 23.08
C GLN A 320 -41.26 4.29 21.69
N LYS A 321 -41.98 4.73 20.65
CA LYS A 321 -41.50 4.68 19.26
C LYS A 321 -40.29 5.61 19.04
N ARG A 322 -40.30 6.79 19.67
CA ARG A 322 -39.13 7.70 19.67
C ARG A 322 -37.89 7.03 20.26
N ASN A 323 -38.04 6.31 21.37
CA ASN A 323 -36.93 5.58 22.00
C ASN A 323 -36.45 4.41 21.13
N GLU A 324 -37.34 3.72 20.41
CA GLU A 324 -36.95 2.70 19.43
C GLU A 324 -36.07 3.28 18.32
N TYR A 325 -36.47 4.39 17.69
CA TYR A 325 -35.65 5.05 16.66
C TYR A 325 -34.32 5.57 17.21
N LYS A 326 -34.32 6.11 18.44
CA LYS A 326 -33.09 6.55 19.10
C LYS A 326 -32.14 5.38 19.30
N LYS A 327 -32.65 4.23 19.76
CA LYS A 327 -31.86 3.00 19.90
C LYS A 327 -31.33 2.51 18.55
N SER A 328 -32.13 2.56 17.49
CA SER A 328 -31.66 2.23 16.14
C SER A 328 -30.51 3.15 15.67
N ILE A 329 -30.59 4.45 15.92
CA ILE A 329 -29.51 5.40 15.63
C ILE A 329 -28.26 5.05 16.43
N GLU A 330 -28.41 4.74 17.72
CA GLU A 330 -27.30 4.33 18.59
C GLU A 330 -26.64 3.02 18.11
N ASP A 331 -27.43 2.03 17.68
CA ASP A 331 -26.92 0.74 17.19
C ASP A 331 -26.25 0.87 15.81
N MET A 332 -26.78 1.72 14.92
CA MET A 332 -26.11 2.11 13.68
C MET A 332 -24.80 2.85 13.96
N ALA A 333 -24.79 3.76 14.95
CA ALA A 333 -23.59 4.48 15.36
C ALA A 333 -22.53 3.56 15.97
N LYS A 334 -22.91 2.56 16.77
CA LYS A 334 -22.00 1.50 17.28
C LYS A 334 -21.35 0.71 16.14
N SER A 335 -22.10 0.51 15.06
CA SER A 335 -21.59 -0.10 13.82
C SER A 335 -20.79 0.88 12.94
N SER A 336 -20.46 2.07 13.47
CA SER A 336 -19.75 3.16 12.78
C SER A 336 -20.42 3.66 11.51
N LEU A 337 -21.74 3.58 11.45
CA LEU A 337 -22.54 4.19 10.40
C LEU A 337 -22.83 5.65 10.76
N ARG A 338 -22.62 6.56 9.81
CA ARG A 338 -23.14 7.93 9.90
C ARG A 338 -24.64 7.87 9.57
N CYS A 339 -25.48 8.29 10.52
CA CYS A 339 -26.93 8.23 10.35
C CYS A 339 -27.48 9.54 9.75
N VAL A 340 -28.23 9.43 8.66
CA VAL A 340 -28.95 10.53 8.02
C VAL A 340 -30.44 10.21 8.08
N ALA A 341 -31.26 11.16 8.51
CA ALA A 341 -32.72 11.00 8.51
C ALA A 341 -33.38 11.88 7.46
N PHE A 342 -34.49 11.37 6.93
CA PHE A 342 -35.41 12.06 6.03
C PHE A 342 -36.73 12.28 6.73
N ALA A 343 -37.26 13.48 6.62
CA ALA A 343 -38.56 13.85 7.15
C ALA A 343 -39.28 14.78 6.18
N TYR A 344 -40.60 14.85 6.26
CA TYR A 344 -41.38 15.78 5.46
C TYR A 344 -42.49 16.46 6.27
N CYS A 345 -43.01 17.56 5.75
CA CYS A 345 -44.18 18.25 6.26
C CYS A 345 -45.04 18.73 5.08
N LEU A 346 -46.36 18.69 5.25
CA LEU A 346 -47.32 19.24 4.28
C LEU A 346 -47.61 20.69 4.63
N CYS A 347 -47.58 21.56 3.63
CA CYS A 347 -47.95 22.96 3.77
C CYS A 347 -49.04 23.33 2.75
N ASP A 348 -50.10 23.96 3.22
CA ASP A 348 -51.15 24.48 2.34
C ASP A 348 -50.58 25.64 1.50
N ILE A 349 -50.90 25.68 0.21
CA ILE A 349 -50.44 26.73 -0.72
C ILE A 349 -50.79 28.13 -0.21
N GLU A 350 -51.89 28.27 0.52
CA GLU A 350 -52.36 29.56 1.07
C GLU A 350 -51.44 30.14 2.16
N LYS A 351 -50.64 29.30 2.83
CA LYS A 351 -49.71 29.73 3.89
C LYS A 351 -48.34 30.14 3.34
N ILE A 352 -48.13 30.05 2.03
CA ILE A 352 -46.86 30.38 1.38
C ILE A 352 -46.86 31.87 1.01
N PRO A 353 -45.86 32.64 1.47
CA PRO A 353 -45.72 34.04 1.06
C PRO A 353 -45.60 34.15 -0.47
N LYS A 354 -46.48 34.92 -1.12
CA LYS A 354 -46.41 35.18 -2.57
C LYS A 354 -45.39 36.26 -2.93
N GLU A 355 -45.20 37.21 -2.01
CA GLU A 355 -44.16 38.23 -2.03
C GLU A 355 -43.16 37.84 -0.93
N ASP A 356 -41.86 37.88 -1.21
CA ASP A 356 -40.75 37.50 -0.29
C ASP A 356 -40.50 36.00 -0.04
N ILE A 357 -40.67 35.14 -1.06
CA ILE A 357 -40.27 33.71 -1.02
C ILE A 357 -38.79 33.54 -0.65
N ALA A 358 -37.93 34.52 -0.97
CA ALA A 358 -36.50 34.48 -0.66
C ALA A 358 -36.20 34.51 0.85
N ASP A 359 -37.05 35.14 1.66
CA ASP A 359 -36.90 35.25 3.13
C ASP A 359 -37.79 34.27 3.89
N TRP A 360 -38.52 33.41 3.16
CA TRP A 360 -39.43 32.45 3.76
C TRP A 360 -38.67 31.39 4.57
N LYS A 361 -38.95 31.35 5.88
CA LYS A 361 -38.45 30.30 6.76
C LYS A 361 -39.32 29.05 6.61
N LEU A 362 -38.73 27.99 6.08
CA LEU A 362 -39.35 26.67 6.03
C LEU A 362 -39.74 26.22 7.45
N PRO A 363 -40.91 25.59 7.64
CA PRO A 363 -41.28 24.94 8.89
C PRO A 363 -40.22 23.92 9.33
N GLU A 364 -39.63 24.15 10.50
CA GLU A 364 -38.56 23.33 11.08
C GLU A 364 -39.07 22.36 12.16
N GLU A 365 -40.33 22.50 12.57
CA GLU A 365 -41.02 21.73 13.62
C GLU A 365 -42.20 20.95 13.02
N ASP A 366 -42.73 19.99 13.78
CA ASP A 366 -43.91 19.19 13.43
C ASP A 366 -43.72 18.29 12.20
N LEU A 367 -42.50 17.80 12.03
CA LEU A 367 -42.12 16.97 10.90
C LEU A 367 -42.64 15.53 11.05
N THR A 368 -42.88 14.87 9.92
CA THR A 368 -43.16 13.44 9.82
C THR A 368 -41.91 12.69 9.38
N LEU A 369 -41.41 11.77 10.19
CA LEU A 369 -40.23 10.95 9.86
C LEU A 369 -40.56 9.96 8.73
N LEU A 370 -39.76 9.97 7.66
CA LEU A 370 -39.87 9.03 6.54
C LEU A 370 -38.95 7.82 6.73
N GLY A 371 -37.70 8.05 7.10
CA GLY A 371 -36.72 6.99 7.25
C GLY A 371 -35.36 7.48 7.72
N ILE A 372 -34.52 6.55 8.16
CA ILE A 372 -33.16 6.78 8.62
C ILE A 372 -32.24 5.83 7.85
N VAL A 373 -31.17 6.35 7.29
CA VAL A 373 -30.14 5.56 6.61
C VAL A 373 -28.82 5.66 7.33
N GLY A 374 -28.14 4.53 7.46
CA GLY A 374 -26.76 4.43 7.89
C GLY A 374 -25.84 4.38 6.68
N ILE A 375 -25.00 5.40 6.53
CA ILE A 375 -23.97 5.46 5.49
C ILE A 375 -22.60 5.19 6.09
N LYS A 376 -21.77 4.43 5.38
CA LYS A 376 -20.33 4.28 5.70
C LYS A 376 -19.51 4.23 4.43
N ASP A 377 -18.21 4.41 4.59
CA ASP A 377 -17.22 4.09 3.57
C ASP A 377 -16.81 2.61 3.76
N PRO A 378 -17.30 1.68 2.93
CA PRO A 378 -17.07 0.26 3.11
C PRO A 378 -15.60 -0.11 2.82
N CYS A 379 -15.13 -1.16 3.49
CA CYS A 379 -13.83 -1.75 3.21
C CYS A 379 -13.82 -2.36 1.80
N ARG A 380 -12.66 -2.30 1.12
CA ARG A 380 -12.50 -2.97 -0.18
C ARG A 380 -12.65 -4.49 -0.01
N PRO A 381 -13.27 -5.20 -0.97
CA PRO A 381 -13.35 -6.65 -0.92
C PRO A 381 -11.95 -7.26 -0.90
N GLY A 382 -11.73 -8.30 -0.09
CA GLY A 382 -10.44 -8.99 0.00
C GLY A 382 -9.42 -8.38 0.97
N VAL A 383 -9.61 -7.13 1.44
CA VAL A 383 -8.69 -6.48 2.41
C VAL A 383 -8.49 -7.33 3.66
N ARG A 384 -9.57 -7.89 4.22
CA ARG A 384 -9.48 -8.75 5.41
C ARG A 384 -8.57 -9.96 5.19
N ASN A 385 -8.70 -10.62 4.05
CA ASN A 385 -7.85 -11.76 3.71
C ASN A 385 -6.41 -11.32 3.48
N ALA A 386 -6.19 -10.17 2.84
CA ALA A 386 -4.87 -9.59 2.63
C ALA A 386 -4.16 -9.23 3.94
N VAL A 387 -4.87 -8.60 4.89
CA VAL A 387 -4.35 -8.30 6.23
C VAL A 387 -3.99 -9.58 6.98
N GLN A 388 -4.83 -10.62 6.89
CA GLN A 388 -4.53 -11.91 7.52
C GLN A 388 -3.30 -12.58 6.90
N LEU A 389 -3.14 -12.53 5.58
CA LEU A 389 -1.94 -13.04 4.91
C LEU A 389 -0.68 -12.29 5.35
N CYS A 390 -0.73 -10.97 5.49
CA CYS A 390 0.37 -10.18 6.04
C CYS A 390 0.69 -10.58 7.48
N LYS A 391 -0.32 -10.72 8.34
CA LYS A 391 -0.15 -11.17 9.75
C LYS A 391 0.49 -12.55 9.82
N ASN A 392 0.00 -13.52 9.03
CA ASN A 392 0.56 -14.87 8.97
C ASN A 392 2.02 -14.88 8.46
N ALA A 393 2.36 -13.91 7.61
CA ALA A 393 3.71 -13.71 7.10
C ALA A 393 4.64 -12.94 8.06
N GLY A 394 4.17 -12.62 9.28
CA GLY A 394 4.95 -11.86 10.27
C GLY A 394 5.03 -10.36 10.00
N VAL A 395 4.20 -9.82 9.10
CA VAL A 395 4.13 -8.39 8.80
C VAL A 395 2.98 -7.76 9.58
N LYS A 396 3.31 -6.87 10.52
CA LYS A 396 2.30 -6.18 11.33
C LYS A 396 1.67 -5.04 10.54
N VAL A 397 0.38 -5.17 10.20
CA VAL A 397 -0.41 -4.10 9.57
C VAL A 397 -0.92 -3.14 10.64
N ARG A 398 -0.73 -1.84 10.45
CA ARG A 398 -1.15 -0.75 11.32
C ARG A 398 -2.01 0.22 10.54
N MET A 399 -3.08 0.73 11.15
CA MET A 399 -3.93 1.78 10.57
C MET A 399 -3.56 3.14 11.15
N VAL A 400 -3.32 4.13 10.29
CA VAL A 400 -3.00 5.50 10.70
C VAL A 400 -3.88 6.46 9.91
N THR A 401 -4.87 7.06 10.56
CA THR A 401 -5.91 7.84 9.87
C THR A 401 -6.26 9.14 10.60
N GLY A 402 -6.66 10.15 9.80
CA GLY A 402 -7.24 11.40 10.29
C GLY A 402 -8.67 11.27 10.84
N ASP A 403 -9.32 10.12 10.61
CA ASP A 403 -10.67 9.86 11.09
C ASP A 403 -10.76 9.77 12.60
N ASN A 404 -11.98 9.90 13.13
CA ASN A 404 -12.23 9.74 14.56
C ASN A 404 -11.83 8.32 15.04
N ILE A 405 -11.41 8.22 16.30
CA ILE A 405 -10.89 6.98 16.87
C ILE A 405 -11.90 5.84 16.83
N GLU A 406 -13.20 6.13 17.05
CA GLU A 406 -14.26 5.11 17.03
C GLU A 406 -14.47 4.54 15.62
N THR A 407 -14.46 5.39 14.59
CA THR A 407 -14.54 4.96 13.19
C THR A 407 -13.32 4.14 12.80
N ALA A 408 -12.13 4.58 13.21
CA ALA A 408 -10.88 3.85 12.96
C ALA A 408 -10.88 2.46 13.62
N LYS A 409 -11.37 2.35 14.88
CA LYS A 409 -11.52 1.07 15.59
C LYS A 409 -12.45 0.12 14.84
N ALA A 410 -13.64 0.58 14.44
CA ALA A 410 -14.61 -0.27 13.75
C ALA A 410 -14.10 -0.79 12.41
N ILE A 411 -13.45 0.07 11.61
CA ILE A 411 -12.88 -0.33 10.33
C ILE A 411 -11.67 -1.24 10.54
N ALA A 412 -10.85 -1.00 11.57
CA ALA A 412 -9.75 -1.88 11.90
C ALA A 412 -10.21 -3.28 12.33
N LEU A 413 -11.37 -3.39 13.01
CA LEU A 413 -12.01 -4.68 13.31
C LEU A 413 -12.55 -5.36 12.05
N GLU A 414 -13.21 -4.61 11.15
CA GLU A 414 -13.75 -5.12 9.89
C GLU A 414 -12.64 -5.64 8.95
N CYS A 415 -11.51 -4.91 8.87
CA CYS A 415 -10.32 -5.33 8.13
C CYS A 415 -9.53 -6.45 8.80
N GLY A 416 -9.83 -6.82 10.05
CA GLY A 416 -9.05 -7.79 10.82
C GLY A 416 -7.65 -7.28 11.21
N ILE A 417 -7.44 -5.96 11.27
CA ILE A 417 -6.23 -5.34 11.82
C ILE A 417 -6.23 -5.46 13.35
N LEU A 418 -7.36 -5.12 13.98
CA LEU A 418 -7.63 -5.43 15.37
C LEU A 418 -8.37 -6.77 15.48
N ASP A 419 -8.00 -7.56 16.48
CA ASP A 419 -8.71 -8.81 16.78
C ASP A 419 -9.87 -8.51 17.73
N ALA A 420 -11.05 -9.08 17.48
CA ALA A 420 -12.25 -8.83 18.29
C ALA A 420 -12.10 -9.24 19.77
N ASN A 421 -11.19 -10.17 20.05
CA ASN A 421 -10.86 -10.65 21.40
C ASN A 421 -9.61 -9.97 21.99
N GLY A 422 -8.99 -9.04 21.26
CA GLY A 422 -7.78 -8.35 21.66
C GLY A 422 -8.04 -7.15 22.58
N VAL A 423 -6.97 -6.60 23.15
CA VAL A 423 -7.04 -5.39 23.98
C VAL A 423 -7.25 -4.17 23.06
N ILE A 424 -8.44 -3.57 23.08
CA ILE A 424 -8.83 -2.38 22.29
C ILE A 424 -8.53 -1.07 23.07
N SER A 425 -7.77 -1.15 24.15
CA SER A 425 -7.37 0.00 24.97
C SER A 425 -5.99 0.54 24.58
N GLU A 426 -5.64 1.70 25.12
CA GLU A 426 -4.27 2.20 25.05
C GLU A 426 -3.28 1.15 25.58
N PRO A 427 -2.09 1.00 24.97
CA PRO A 427 -1.54 1.82 23.88
C PRO A 427 -1.77 1.26 22.46
N PHE A 428 -2.62 0.22 22.28
CA PHE A 428 -2.85 -0.39 20.96
C PHE A 428 -3.65 0.51 20.03
N VAL A 429 -4.53 1.32 20.62
CA VAL A 429 -5.32 2.36 19.96
C VAL A 429 -4.99 3.69 20.61
N ILE A 430 -4.58 4.69 19.84
CA ILE A 430 -4.14 6.00 20.37
C ILE A 430 -4.63 7.15 19.48
N GLU A 431 -4.86 8.32 20.07
CA GLU A 431 -5.08 9.55 19.29
C GLU A 431 -3.76 10.19 18.88
N GLY A 432 -3.72 10.76 17.67
CA GLY A 432 -2.53 11.44 17.14
C GLY A 432 -2.01 12.56 18.05
N ARG A 433 -2.90 13.30 18.72
CA ARG A 433 -2.53 14.34 19.69
C ARG A 433 -1.76 13.75 20.89
N ALA A 434 -2.28 12.69 21.50
CA ALA A 434 -1.64 12.03 22.64
C ALA A 434 -0.26 11.48 22.24
N PHE A 435 -0.14 10.91 21.04
CA PHE A 435 1.15 10.44 20.53
C PHE A 435 2.18 11.56 20.30
N ARG A 436 1.72 12.72 19.80
CA ARG A 436 2.59 13.89 19.55
C ARG A 436 3.14 14.52 20.82
N GLU A 437 2.31 14.58 21.86
CA GLU A 437 2.67 15.16 23.17
C GLU A 437 3.68 14.29 23.94
N MET A 438 3.88 13.02 23.56
CA MET A 438 4.87 12.14 24.17
C MET A 438 6.31 12.54 23.83
N SER A 439 7.22 12.26 24.77
CA SER A 439 8.66 12.39 24.53
C SER A 439 9.13 11.38 23.47
N GLU A 440 10.28 11.68 22.86
CA GLU A 440 10.83 10.84 21.79
C GLU A 440 11.15 9.40 22.27
N ILE A 441 11.60 9.25 23.52
CA ILE A 441 11.90 7.95 24.14
C ILE A 441 10.61 7.16 24.35
N ALA A 442 9.58 7.79 24.95
CA ALA A 442 8.28 7.17 25.19
C ALA A 442 7.59 6.74 23.88
N ARG A 443 7.70 7.57 22.83
CA ARG A 443 7.21 7.22 21.48
C ARG A 443 7.88 5.96 20.96
N GLY A 444 9.20 5.82 21.13
CA GLY A 444 9.93 4.62 20.73
C GLY A 444 9.44 3.37 21.46
N GLU A 445 9.20 3.43 22.76
CA GLU A 445 8.70 2.30 23.56
C GLU A 445 7.29 1.86 23.15
N ILE A 446 6.43 2.81 22.82
CA ILE A 446 5.02 2.57 22.52
C ILE A 446 4.77 2.24 21.04
N ALA A 447 5.60 2.72 20.11
CA ALA A 447 5.42 2.53 18.66
C ALA A 447 5.20 1.07 18.23
N ASP A 448 5.89 0.12 18.89
CA ASP A 448 5.75 -1.30 18.58
C ASP A 448 4.36 -1.85 18.93
N LYS A 449 3.72 -1.28 19.97
CA LYS A 449 2.39 -1.69 20.45
C LYS A 449 1.26 -1.08 19.61
N ILE A 450 1.42 0.17 19.16
CA ILE A 450 0.40 0.89 18.37
C ILE A 450 -0.02 0.06 17.15
N THR A 451 -1.33 -0.10 17.00
CA THR A 451 -1.97 -0.82 15.90
C THR A 451 -2.95 0.08 15.15
N VAL A 452 -3.65 0.97 15.87
CA VAL A 452 -4.53 1.98 15.27
C VAL A 452 -4.21 3.36 15.84
N MET A 453 -4.03 4.33 14.97
CA MET A 453 -3.93 5.75 15.34
C MET A 453 -5.04 6.53 14.65
N GLY A 454 -5.92 7.14 15.44
CA GLY A 454 -7.01 8.00 14.96
C GLY A 454 -6.68 9.48 15.15
N ARG A 455 -7.41 10.37 14.45
CA ARG A 455 -7.22 11.82 14.44
C ARG A 455 -5.77 12.24 14.19
N SER A 456 -5.05 11.48 13.36
CA SER A 456 -3.65 11.74 13.03
C SER A 456 -3.52 12.92 12.07
N SER A 457 -2.60 13.85 12.36
CA SER A 457 -2.11 14.82 11.38
C SER A 457 -1.01 14.22 10.49
N PRO A 458 -0.67 14.83 9.34
CA PRO A 458 0.46 14.41 8.50
C PRO A 458 1.76 14.21 9.30
N ASN A 459 2.04 15.12 10.22
CA ASN A 459 3.22 15.06 11.08
C ASN A 459 3.18 13.87 12.04
N ASP A 460 2.00 13.48 12.54
CA ASP A 460 1.89 12.32 13.44
C ASP A 460 2.21 11.01 12.71
N LYS A 461 1.81 10.91 11.43
CA LYS A 461 2.16 9.78 10.56
C LYS A 461 3.68 9.66 10.40
N LEU A 462 4.32 10.78 10.07
CA LEU A 462 5.78 10.87 9.94
C LEU A 462 6.50 10.46 11.24
N LEU A 463 6.07 11.00 12.38
CA LEU A 463 6.67 10.70 13.69
C LEU A 463 6.57 9.20 14.04
N LEU A 464 5.46 8.55 13.70
CA LEU A 464 5.29 7.11 13.91
C LEU A 464 6.24 6.30 13.03
N VAL A 465 6.37 6.65 11.74
CA VAL A 465 7.31 6.02 10.81
C VAL A 465 8.74 6.14 11.31
N GLN A 466 9.16 7.34 11.72
CA GLN A 466 10.50 7.58 12.27
C GLN A 466 10.75 6.79 13.57
N ALA A 467 9.76 6.67 14.45
CA ALA A 467 9.89 5.89 15.68
C ALA A 467 10.06 4.38 15.38
N LEU A 468 9.29 3.83 14.45
CA LEU A 468 9.39 2.44 14.02
C LEU A 468 10.74 2.15 13.34
N LYS A 469 11.20 3.02 12.44
CA LYS A 469 12.52 2.88 11.79
C LYS A 469 13.66 2.88 12.81
N ARG A 470 13.60 3.75 13.82
CA ARG A 470 14.61 3.81 14.91
C ARG A 470 14.63 2.55 15.78
N LYS A 471 13.48 1.87 15.94
CA LYS A 471 13.40 0.53 16.56
C LYS A 471 13.99 -0.60 15.69
N GLY A 472 14.39 -0.30 14.45
CA GLY A 472 14.98 -1.26 13.53
C GLY A 472 13.95 -2.01 12.67
N HIS A 473 12.68 -1.60 12.69
CA HIS A 473 11.68 -2.10 11.76
C HIS A 473 11.97 -1.62 10.35
N VAL A 474 11.68 -2.48 9.36
CA VAL A 474 11.52 -2.09 7.97
C VAL A 474 10.07 -1.67 7.78
N VAL A 475 9.86 -0.40 7.47
CA VAL A 475 8.55 0.26 7.47
C VAL A 475 8.10 0.54 6.04
N ALA A 476 7.02 -0.12 5.64
CA ALA A 476 6.27 0.25 4.44
C ALA A 476 5.10 1.16 4.81
N VAL A 477 4.83 2.19 3.99
CA VAL A 477 3.69 3.09 4.18
C VAL A 477 2.81 3.05 2.94
N THR A 478 1.50 2.90 3.11
CA THR A 478 0.52 3.02 2.02
C THR A 478 -0.33 4.26 2.22
N GLY A 479 -0.51 5.07 1.17
CA GLY A 479 -1.33 6.27 1.22
C GLY A 479 -1.77 6.76 -0.16
N ASP A 480 -2.75 7.65 -0.18
CA ASP A 480 -3.31 8.23 -1.41
C ASP A 480 -3.37 9.77 -1.36
N GLY A 481 -3.38 10.36 -0.16
CA GLY A 481 -3.51 11.79 0.04
C GLY A 481 -2.18 12.55 0.00
N THR A 482 -2.26 13.86 -0.25
CA THR A 482 -1.11 14.79 -0.07
C THR A 482 -0.59 14.78 1.37
N ASN A 483 -1.46 14.46 2.34
CA ASN A 483 -1.15 14.31 3.75
C ASN A 483 -0.20 13.14 4.05
N ASP A 484 -0.12 12.16 3.15
CA ASP A 484 0.71 10.97 3.33
C ASP A 484 2.10 11.13 2.73
N ALA A 485 2.30 12.12 1.86
CA ALA A 485 3.54 12.34 1.13
C ALA A 485 4.80 12.39 2.03
N PRO A 486 4.81 13.11 3.18
CA PRO A 486 5.98 13.09 4.06
C PRO A 486 6.28 11.71 4.65
N ALA A 487 5.23 10.98 5.04
CA ALA A 487 5.38 9.63 5.61
C ALA A 487 5.77 8.60 4.54
N LEU A 488 5.27 8.73 3.31
CA LEU A 488 5.65 7.92 2.15
C LEU A 488 7.12 8.10 1.80
N HIS A 489 7.60 9.34 1.80
CA HIS A 489 8.99 9.65 1.49
C HIS A 489 9.96 9.21 2.59
N GLU A 490 9.58 9.31 3.86
CA GLU A 490 10.41 8.86 4.99
C GLU A 490 10.39 7.33 5.17
N ALA A 491 9.39 6.62 4.63
CA ALA A 491 9.31 5.17 4.75
C ALA A 491 10.51 4.45 4.10
N ASP A 492 10.76 3.21 4.49
CA ASP A 492 11.70 2.36 3.74
C ASP A 492 11.12 1.95 2.37
N ILE A 493 9.78 1.86 2.31
CA ILE A 493 9.02 1.65 1.07
C ILE A 493 7.76 2.54 1.11
N GLY A 494 7.65 3.49 0.19
CA GLY A 494 6.42 4.25 -0.05
C GLY A 494 5.53 3.58 -1.10
N LEU A 495 4.26 3.33 -0.78
CA LEU A 495 3.26 2.75 -1.68
C LEU A 495 2.11 3.74 -1.91
N ALA A 496 1.91 4.17 -3.16
CA ALA A 496 0.80 5.05 -3.51
C ALA A 496 -0.30 4.33 -4.29
N MET A 497 -1.54 4.77 -4.09
CA MET A 497 -2.68 4.34 -4.91
C MET A 497 -2.64 4.98 -6.30
N GLY A 498 -2.91 4.20 -7.35
CA GLY A 498 -2.77 4.56 -8.76
C GLY A 498 -3.96 5.35 -9.31
N MET A 499 -5.19 5.07 -8.89
CA MET A 499 -6.39 5.79 -9.35
C MET A 499 -6.79 6.89 -8.36
N SER A 500 -6.98 6.56 -7.08
CA SER A 500 -7.39 7.51 -6.04
C SER A 500 -6.26 8.42 -5.56
N GLY A 501 -5.00 7.99 -5.74
CA GLY A 501 -3.84 8.72 -5.25
C GLY A 501 -3.59 10.05 -5.96
N THR A 502 -3.33 11.08 -5.15
CA THR A 502 -2.87 12.38 -5.62
C THR A 502 -1.51 12.29 -6.29
N GLU A 503 -1.23 13.17 -7.24
CA GLU A 503 0.07 13.22 -7.93
C GLU A 503 1.22 13.38 -6.95
N VAL A 504 1.05 14.20 -5.91
CA VAL A 504 2.04 14.37 -4.84
C VAL A 504 2.32 13.05 -4.12
N ALA A 505 1.30 12.27 -3.77
CA ALA A 505 1.49 10.96 -3.13
C ALA A 505 2.21 9.97 -4.06
N LYS A 506 1.85 9.94 -5.35
CA LYS A 506 2.50 9.10 -6.36
C LYS A 506 3.98 9.47 -6.52
N GLU A 507 4.29 10.76 -6.61
CA GLU A 507 5.66 11.27 -6.74
C GLU A 507 6.51 10.99 -5.50
N SER A 508 5.92 11.03 -4.30
CA SER A 508 6.63 10.69 -3.05
C SER A 508 6.71 9.19 -2.76
N SER A 509 6.16 8.33 -3.62
CA SER A 509 6.16 6.87 -3.45
C SER A 509 7.17 6.16 -4.33
N ASP A 510 7.63 4.99 -3.89
CA ASP A 510 8.55 4.14 -4.64
C ASP A 510 7.82 3.10 -5.51
N ILE A 511 6.61 2.71 -5.10
CA ILE A 511 5.78 1.72 -5.80
C ILE A 511 4.35 2.27 -5.91
N ILE A 512 3.78 2.22 -7.12
CA ILE A 512 2.40 2.65 -7.40
C ILE A 512 1.54 1.41 -7.62
N ILE A 513 0.46 1.28 -6.85
CA ILE A 513 -0.55 0.22 -6.99
C ILE A 513 -1.61 0.67 -7.99
N LEU A 514 -1.55 0.15 -9.21
CA LEU A 514 -2.33 0.65 -10.34
C LEU A 514 -3.84 0.38 -10.23
N ASP A 515 -4.27 -0.58 -9.41
CA ASP A 515 -5.67 -0.96 -9.21
C ASP A 515 -6.30 -0.53 -7.88
N ASP A 516 -5.57 0.23 -7.07
CA ASP A 516 -5.97 0.64 -5.72
C ASP A 516 -6.45 -0.53 -4.84
N ASP A 517 -5.94 -1.73 -5.07
CA ASP A 517 -6.28 -2.89 -4.26
C ASP A 517 -5.16 -3.21 -3.26
N PHE A 518 -5.50 -3.25 -1.98
CA PHE A 518 -4.58 -3.69 -0.93
C PHE A 518 -4.11 -5.13 -1.13
N THR A 519 -4.85 -5.99 -1.85
CA THR A 519 -4.37 -7.33 -2.20
C THR A 519 -3.12 -7.29 -3.07
N SER A 520 -2.94 -6.25 -3.89
CA SER A 520 -1.75 -6.04 -4.71
C SER A 520 -0.52 -5.77 -3.84
N VAL A 521 -0.66 -5.09 -2.69
CA VAL A 521 0.43 -4.91 -1.72
C VAL A 521 0.98 -6.26 -1.23
N VAL A 522 0.11 -7.23 -0.97
CA VAL A 522 0.51 -8.59 -0.58
C VAL A 522 1.30 -9.28 -1.70
N LYS A 523 0.90 -9.07 -2.97
CA LYS A 523 1.65 -9.59 -4.11
C LYS A 523 3.04 -8.95 -4.20
N VAL A 524 3.17 -7.65 -3.93
CA VAL A 524 4.48 -6.98 -3.89
C VAL A 524 5.37 -7.58 -2.79
N VAL A 525 4.85 -7.82 -1.58
CA VAL A 525 5.61 -8.52 -0.51
C VAL A 525 6.08 -9.90 -0.98
N ARG A 526 5.18 -10.67 -1.61
CA ARG A 526 5.49 -12.01 -2.12
C ARG A 526 6.61 -11.96 -3.18
N TRP A 527 6.54 -11.01 -4.10
CA TRP A 527 7.59 -10.81 -5.11
C TRP A 527 8.91 -10.36 -4.51
N GLY A 528 8.91 -9.42 -3.55
CA GLY A 528 10.12 -8.99 -2.85
C GLY A 528 10.81 -10.15 -2.12
N ARG A 529 10.04 -11.03 -1.47
CA ARG A 529 10.58 -12.27 -0.86
C ARG A 529 11.13 -13.24 -1.89
N SER A 530 10.54 -13.30 -3.08
CA SER A 530 11.01 -14.14 -4.18
C SER A 530 12.34 -13.65 -4.74
N VAL A 531 12.50 -12.35 -4.92
CA VAL A 531 13.78 -11.74 -5.36
C VAL A 531 14.90 -12.16 -4.42
N TYR A 532 14.68 -12.00 -3.11
CA TYR A 532 15.65 -12.40 -2.10
C TYR A 532 15.98 -13.90 -2.15
N ALA A 533 14.95 -14.76 -2.22
CA ALA A 533 15.13 -16.20 -2.28
C ALA A 533 15.87 -16.67 -3.55
N ASN A 534 15.56 -16.08 -4.71
CA ASN A 534 16.19 -16.40 -5.99
C ASN A 534 17.67 -16.02 -5.97
N ILE A 535 18.00 -14.86 -5.41
CA ILE A 535 19.39 -14.40 -5.28
C ILE A 535 20.16 -15.30 -4.31
N GLN A 536 19.56 -15.73 -3.19
CA GLN A 536 20.19 -16.71 -2.31
C GLN A 536 20.47 -18.05 -2.99
N LYS A 537 19.52 -18.57 -3.80
CA LYS A 537 19.73 -19.80 -4.58
C LYS A 537 20.88 -19.64 -5.57
N PHE A 538 20.94 -18.50 -6.27
CA PHE A 538 22.04 -18.21 -7.20
C PHE A 538 23.39 -18.17 -6.47
N ILE A 539 23.49 -17.45 -5.36
CA ILE A 539 24.72 -17.37 -4.56
C ILE A 539 25.13 -18.76 -4.07
N GLN A 540 24.18 -19.58 -3.60
CA GLN A 540 24.46 -20.94 -3.15
C GLN A 540 25.02 -21.81 -4.29
N PHE A 541 24.40 -21.74 -5.47
CA PHE A 541 24.87 -22.44 -6.67
C PHE A 541 26.30 -21.99 -7.05
N GLN A 542 26.50 -20.67 -7.17
CA GLN A 542 27.76 -20.05 -7.51
C GLN A 542 28.89 -20.45 -6.55
N LEU A 543 28.65 -20.31 -5.24
CA LEU A 543 29.62 -20.65 -4.20
C LEU A 543 29.97 -22.13 -4.21
N THR A 544 28.99 -23.02 -4.40
CA THR A 544 29.22 -24.47 -4.42
C THR A 544 30.17 -24.85 -5.54
N VAL A 545 29.95 -24.32 -6.74
CA VAL A 545 30.80 -24.64 -7.90
C VAL A 545 32.17 -23.99 -7.78
N ASN A 546 32.27 -22.73 -7.30
CA ASN A 546 33.55 -22.07 -7.08
C ASN A 546 34.41 -22.79 -6.03
N VAL A 547 33.81 -23.20 -4.89
CA VAL A 547 34.53 -23.96 -3.85
C VAL A 547 34.97 -25.32 -4.39
N ALA A 548 34.12 -26.05 -5.11
CA ALA A 548 34.47 -27.33 -5.70
C ALA A 548 35.62 -27.20 -6.72
N ALA A 549 35.56 -26.21 -7.61
CA ALA A 549 36.61 -25.94 -8.59
C ALA A 549 37.95 -25.59 -7.93
N LEU A 550 37.93 -24.74 -6.89
CA LEU A 550 39.13 -24.38 -6.12
C LEU A 550 39.74 -25.59 -5.42
N VAL A 551 38.92 -26.39 -4.71
CA VAL A 551 39.40 -27.58 -3.98
C VAL A 551 40.01 -28.61 -4.92
N ILE A 552 39.35 -28.90 -6.06
CA ILE A 552 39.86 -29.84 -7.07
C ILE A 552 41.21 -29.36 -7.62
N ASN A 553 41.32 -28.08 -7.96
CA ASN A 553 42.55 -27.51 -8.51
C ASN A 553 43.70 -27.53 -7.49
N VAL A 554 43.42 -27.24 -6.21
CA VAL A 554 44.43 -27.30 -5.13
C VAL A 554 44.91 -28.73 -4.90
N ILE A 555 43.98 -29.69 -4.74
CA ILE A 555 44.33 -31.09 -4.47
C ILE A 555 45.15 -31.67 -5.63
N ALA A 556 44.75 -31.38 -6.88
CA ALA A 556 45.48 -31.86 -8.05
C ALA A 556 46.87 -31.19 -8.18
N ALA A 557 46.97 -29.87 -8.02
CA ALA A 557 48.25 -29.18 -8.06
C ALA A 557 49.25 -29.71 -6.99
N VAL A 558 48.75 -30.01 -5.79
CA VAL A 558 49.57 -30.57 -4.69
C VAL A 558 49.91 -32.05 -4.92
N SER A 559 48.99 -32.85 -5.46
CA SER A 559 49.18 -34.28 -5.66
C SER A 559 49.96 -34.58 -6.95
N SER A 560 49.36 -34.33 -8.12
CA SER A 560 49.91 -34.67 -9.43
C SER A 560 50.85 -33.61 -10.01
N GLY A 561 50.77 -32.36 -9.53
CA GLY A 561 51.57 -31.27 -10.10
C GLY A 561 51.06 -30.78 -11.46
N ASP A 562 49.88 -31.23 -11.86
CA ASP A 562 49.14 -30.72 -13.01
C ASP A 562 47.71 -30.38 -12.58
N VAL A 563 47.10 -29.42 -13.26
CA VAL A 563 45.73 -28.97 -12.98
C VAL A 563 44.78 -29.68 -13.95
N PRO A 564 43.70 -30.30 -13.46
CA PRO A 564 42.88 -31.21 -14.25
C PRO A 564 42.03 -30.50 -15.30
N LEU A 565 41.79 -29.19 -15.12
CA LEU A 565 41.03 -28.37 -16.05
C LEU A 565 41.95 -27.33 -16.70
N ASN A 566 41.89 -27.24 -18.03
CA ASN A 566 42.63 -26.24 -18.78
C ASN A 566 42.08 -24.83 -18.53
N ALA A 567 42.89 -23.81 -18.84
CA ALA A 567 42.47 -22.42 -18.71
C ALA A 567 41.17 -22.10 -19.46
N VAL A 568 41.02 -22.62 -20.68
CA VAL A 568 39.82 -22.42 -21.52
C VAL A 568 38.60 -23.14 -20.93
N GLU A 569 38.78 -24.34 -20.38
CA GLU A 569 37.69 -25.12 -19.77
C GLU A 569 37.19 -24.44 -18.48
N LEU A 570 38.09 -23.88 -17.69
CA LEU A 570 37.76 -23.12 -16.49
C LEU A 570 37.00 -21.82 -16.82
N LEU A 571 37.41 -21.10 -17.87
CA LEU A 571 36.67 -19.95 -18.40
C LEU A 571 35.28 -20.35 -18.92
N TRP A 572 35.17 -21.52 -19.56
CA TRP A 572 33.89 -22.03 -20.04
C TRP A 572 32.93 -22.36 -18.89
N VAL A 573 33.43 -22.99 -17.82
CA VAL A 573 32.65 -23.25 -16.59
C VAL A 573 32.19 -21.94 -15.96
N ASN A 574 33.08 -20.95 -15.83
CA ASN A 574 32.76 -19.63 -15.27
C ASN A 574 31.67 -18.93 -16.11
N LEU A 575 31.80 -18.90 -17.44
CA LEU A 575 30.80 -18.30 -18.32
C LEU A 575 29.41 -18.92 -18.12
N ILE A 576 29.32 -20.25 -18.11
CA ILE A 576 28.03 -20.96 -17.94
C ILE A 576 27.45 -20.68 -16.55
N MET A 577 28.27 -20.74 -15.50
CA MET A 577 27.83 -20.56 -14.12
C MET A 577 27.31 -19.14 -13.89
N ASP A 578 28.11 -18.13 -14.27
CA ASP A 578 27.86 -16.73 -13.95
C ASP A 578 26.72 -16.15 -14.80
N THR A 579 26.65 -16.48 -16.09
CA THR A 579 25.65 -15.86 -16.99
C THR A 579 24.38 -16.70 -17.13
N LEU A 580 24.51 -17.98 -17.50
CA LEU A 580 23.35 -18.86 -17.71
C LEU A 580 22.74 -19.31 -16.39
N GLY A 581 23.58 -19.61 -15.39
CA GLY A 581 23.11 -19.94 -14.04
C GLY A 581 22.38 -18.78 -13.37
N ALA A 582 22.90 -17.56 -13.51
CA ALA A 582 22.21 -16.35 -13.06
C ALA A 582 20.83 -16.21 -13.71
N LEU A 583 20.74 -16.29 -15.04
CA LEU A 583 19.46 -16.16 -15.76
C LEU A 583 18.45 -17.25 -15.35
N ALA A 584 18.88 -18.49 -15.20
CA ALA A 584 18.01 -19.60 -14.84
C ALA A 584 17.43 -19.46 -13.42
N LEU A 585 18.28 -19.13 -12.43
CA LEU A 585 17.86 -19.05 -11.03
C LEU A 585 17.21 -17.71 -10.66
N ALA A 586 17.57 -16.63 -11.38
CA ALA A 586 16.96 -15.30 -11.20
C ALA A 586 15.47 -15.26 -11.58
N THR A 587 15.05 -16.10 -12.53
CA THR A 587 13.73 -15.97 -13.18
C THR A 587 12.64 -16.89 -12.60
N GLU A 588 12.91 -17.54 -11.47
CA GLU A 588 11.93 -18.40 -10.81
C GLU A 588 10.73 -17.59 -10.25
N PRO A 589 9.48 -18.07 -10.45
CA PRO A 589 8.30 -17.39 -9.93
C PRO A 589 8.13 -17.58 -8.41
N PRO A 590 7.41 -16.67 -7.73
CA PRO A 590 7.15 -16.75 -6.31
C PRO A 590 6.29 -17.97 -5.95
N THR A 591 6.54 -18.57 -4.78
CA THR A 591 5.74 -19.66 -4.20
C THR A 591 5.01 -19.21 -2.94
N ASP A 592 3.85 -19.81 -2.65
CA ASP A 592 3.06 -19.43 -1.46
C ASP A 592 3.73 -19.75 -0.12
N ASN A 593 4.68 -20.68 -0.11
CA ASN A 593 5.47 -21.00 1.09
C ASN A 593 6.34 -19.82 1.54
N LEU A 594 6.63 -18.86 0.67
CA LEU A 594 7.35 -17.62 1.05
C LEU A 594 6.54 -16.76 2.03
N MET A 595 5.22 -16.85 2.02
CA MET A 595 4.33 -16.10 2.92
C MET A 595 4.14 -16.78 4.29
N LYS A 596 4.73 -17.97 4.51
CA LYS A 596 4.73 -18.65 5.81
C LYS A 596 5.97 -18.35 6.66
N ARG A 597 6.98 -17.72 6.06
CA ARG A 597 8.25 -17.38 6.73
C ARG A 597 8.15 -16.00 7.36
N GLN A 598 8.88 -15.80 8.45
CA GLN A 598 9.05 -14.50 9.09
C GLN A 598 9.90 -13.57 8.19
N PRO A 599 9.72 -12.24 8.24
CA PRO A 599 10.53 -11.30 7.48
C PRO A 599 11.99 -11.36 7.92
N VAL A 600 12.91 -11.25 6.96
CA VAL A 600 14.34 -11.13 7.25
C VAL A 600 14.57 -9.70 7.72
N GLY A 601 14.72 -9.48 9.04
CA GLY A 601 14.93 -8.13 9.59
C GLY A 601 16.19 -7.45 9.02
N ARG A 602 16.36 -6.14 9.25
CA ARG A 602 17.53 -5.37 8.75
C ARG A 602 18.89 -5.98 9.11
N LYS A 603 19.00 -6.68 10.24
CA LYS A 603 20.25 -7.35 10.68
C LYS A 603 20.33 -8.83 10.29
N GLY A 604 19.33 -9.38 9.59
CA GLY A 604 19.38 -10.76 9.10
C GLY A 604 20.53 -10.91 8.11
N ALA A 605 21.46 -11.81 8.42
CA ALA A 605 22.61 -12.08 7.56
C ALA A 605 22.13 -12.72 6.25
N THR A 606 22.54 -12.18 5.11
CA THR A 606 22.15 -12.69 3.78
C THR A 606 22.69 -14.08 3.51
N CYS A 607 23.82 -14.40 4.15
CA CYS A 607 24.27 -15.74 4.44
C CYS A 607 24.18 -15.92 5.94
N ASP A 608 23.19 -16.64 6.44
CA ASP A 608 23.31 -17.20 7.80
C ASP A 608 24.63 -17.96 7.85
N GLN A 609 25.32 -17.88 8.99
CA GLN A 609 26.44 -18.73 9.35
C GLN A 609 26.12 -20.23 9.10
N TYR A 610 24.82 -20.55 9.19
CA TYR A 610 24.17 -21.82 8.83
C TYR A 610 24.33 -22.25 7.35
N TYR A 611 24.36 -21.31 6.39
CA TYR A 611 24.56 -21.61 4.97
C TYR A 611 26.03 -21.84 4.64
N VAL A 612 26.93 -21.10 5.29
CA VAL A 612 28.38 -21.34 5.18
C VAL A 612 28.72 -22.71 5.80
N GLU A 613 28.10 -23.09 6.92
CA GLU A 613 28.24 -24.44 7.50
C GLU A 613 27.73 -25.55 6.56
N LYS A 614 26.57 -25.36 5.92
CA LYS A 614 26.06 -26.32 4.91
C LYS A 614 26.90 -26.38 3.63
N LEU A 615 27.57 -25.29 3.25
CA LEU A 615 28.46 -25.21 2.08
C LEU A 615 29.79 -25.94 2.31
N VAL A 616 30.33 -25.90 3.53
CA VAL A 616 31.61 -26.54 3.86
C VAL A 616 31.45 -28.06 4.10
N CYS A 617 30.26 -28.54 4.49
CA CYS A 617 29.99 -29.95 4.73
C CYS A 617 28.59 -30.38 4.23
N PRO A 618 28.44 -30.79 2.96
CA PRO A 618 27.14 -31.22 2.40
C PRO A 618 26.55 -32.51 3.03
N GLY A 619 27.29 -33.19 3.92
CA GLY A 619 27.00 -34.55 4.40
C GLY A 619 26.56 -34.69 5.86
N HIS A 620 26.36 -33.60 6.62
CA HIS A 620 25.85 -33.69 8.00
C HIS A 620 24.39 -33.23 8.07
N LEU A 621 23.46 -34.20 8.07
CA LEU A 621 22.10 -33.99 8.56
C LEU A 621 22.18 -33.86 10.08
N PRO A 622 21.84 -32.71 10.70
CA PRO A 622 21.62 -32.70 12.13
C PRO A 622 20.31 -33.45 12.40
N ASN A 623 20.38 -34.43 13.30
CA ASN A 623 19.25 -35.14 13.84
C ASN A 623 18.08 -34.19 14.10
N SER A 624 16.92 -34.55 13.57
CA SER A 624 15.62 -34.00 13.95
C SER A 624 15.52 -33.94 15.48
N ASN A 625 15.50 -32.74 16.04
CA ASN A 625 14.99 -32.54 17.39
C ASN A 625 13.46 -32.64 17.33
N PRO A 626 12.83 -33.62 18.00
CA PRO A 626 11.40 -33.80 18.00
C PRO A 626 10.82 -33.02 19.17
N SER A 627 10.46 -31.75 18.94
CA SER A 627 9.72 -31.00 19.95
C SER A 627 8.99 -29.83 19.33
N TYR A 628 7.96 -30.14 18.54
CA TYR A 628 6.71 -29.37 18.41
C TYR A 628 5.64 -30.34 17.89
N LEU A 629 5.05 -31.07 18.84
CA LEU A 629 3.66 -31.50 18.79
C LEU A 629 2.78 -30.33 19.26
#